data_AF-A0A7S4T8H3-F1
#
_entry.id   AF-A0A7S4T8H3-F1
#
_cell.length_a   1.000
_cell.length_b   1.000
_cell.length_c   1.000
_cell.angle_alpha   90.00
_cell.angle_beta   90.00
_cell.angle_gamma   90.00
#
_symmetry.space_group_name_H-M   'P 1'
#
loop_
_entity.id
_entity.type
_entity.pdbx_description
1 polymer ?
#
loop_
_entity_poly.entity_id
_entity_poly.type
_entity_poly.pdbx_seq_one_letter_code
_entity_poly.pdbx_strand_id
1 'polypeptide(L)'
;SQTASGRQPPPAPAAAAAALSSPPADAPPMIWPTGRGANGHYGWSTMLHAPFDLKLAWSWHHPKGRFHTLTFGTAIDAQGNIFLSAADAIRKFSPAGELLWEHATLPASMPDVAALLDGAVYSCDTHGRVFALSMETGRELWSTKVCDGINLDNGFVTAHDGVVLAATDSREGRNRAVRGLNATDG
;
A
#
# COMPACT_ATOMS: atom_id res chain seq x y z
N SER A 1 30.81 -8.72 36.52
CA SER A 1 30.45 -9.86 35.65
C SER A 1 29.09 -9.61 35.04
N GLN A 2 29.06 -9.33 33.73
CA GLN A 2 28.05 -9.67 32.72
C GLN A 2 28.22 -8.68 31.56
N THR A 3 29.04 -9.08 30.60
CA THR A 3 29.18 -8.43 29.30
C THR A 3 27.94 -8.79 28.48
N ALA A 4 27.13 -7.80 28.11
CA ALA A 4 26.06 -7.96 27.15
C ALA A 4 26.71 -8.22 25.78
N SER A 5 26.72 -9.48 25.35
CA SER A 5 27.13 -9.82 23.99
C SER A 5 26.05 -9.33 23.02
N GLY A 6 26.41 -8.33 22.22
CA GLY A 6 25.59 -7.87 21.10
C GLY A 6 25.39 -9.02 20.13
N ARG A 7 24.22 -9.66 20.16
CA ARG A 7 23.79 -10.51 19.05
C ARG A 7 23.47 -9.59 17.89
N GLN A 8 24.38 -9.56 16.91
CA GLN A 8 24.06 -9.07 15.59
C GLN A 8 22.82 -9.82 15.09
N PRO A 9 21.81 -9.12 14.52
CA PRO A 9 20.73 -9.81 13.83
C PRO A 9 21.33 -10.67 12.71
N PRO A 10 20.75 -11.85 12.42
CA PRO A 10 21.20 -12.65 11.30
C PRO A 10 21.16 -11.82 10.01
N PRO A 11 22.12 -12.00 9.09
CA PRO A 11 22.07 -11.33 7.80
C PRO A 11 20.73 -11.62 7.13
N ALA A 12 20.14 -10.60 6.50
CA ALA A 12 18.96 -10.80 5.67
C ALA A 12 19.26 -11.92 4.66
N PRO A 13 18.36 -12.91 4.47
CA PRO A 13 18.56 -13.89 3.43
C PRO A 13 18.74 -13.14 2.11
N ALA A 14 19.82 -13.44 1.40
CA ALA A 14 19.99 -12.95 0.04
C ALA A 14 18.71 -13.31 -0.73
N ALA A 15 18.09 -12.32 -1.37
CA ALA A 15 16.94 -12.53 -2.23
C ALA A 15 17.38 -13.46 -3.37
N ALA A 16 17.22 -14.76 -3.17
CA ALA A 16 17.20 -15.69 -4.27
C ALA A 16 15.91 -15.34 -5.02
N ALA A 17 16.04 -14.60 -6.12
CA ALA A 17 14.97 -14.45 -7.08
C ALA A 17 14.65 -15.85 -7.60
N ALA A 18 13.77 -16.57 -6.90
CA ALA A 18 13.09 -17.70 -7.49
C ALA A 18 12.40 -17.11 -8.72
N ALA A 19 12.80 -17.56 -9.91
CA ALA A 19 12.17 -17.14 -11.14
C ALA A 19 10.68 -17.50 -11.02
N LEU A 20 9.86 -16.50 -10.66
CA LEU A 20 8.42 -16.65 -10.65
C LEU A 20 8.06 -16.98 -12.09
N SER A 21 7.49 -18.18 -12.33
CA SER A 21 6.99 -18.51 -13.65
C SER A 21 6.00 -17.44 -14.04
N SER A 22 6.22 -16.79 -15.19
CA SER A 22 5.28 -15.82 -15.71
C SER A 22 3.89 -16.47 -15.77
N PRO A 23 2.82 -15.75 -15.40
CA PRO A 23 1.48 -16.28 -15.60
C PRO A 23 1.27 -16.63 -17.08
N PRO A 24 0.39 -17.60 -17.40
CA PRO A 24 0.01 -17.91 -18.77
C PRO A 24 -0.37 -16.62 -19.52
N ALA A 25 -0.01 -16.53 -20.80
CA ALA A 25 -0.25 -15.32 -21.61
C ALA A 25 -1.73 -14.88 -21.65
N ASP A 26 -2.65 -15.83 -21.45
CA ASP A 26 -4.10 -15.62 -21.46
C ASP A 26 -4.74 -15.50 -20.07
N ALA A 27 -3.94 -15.52 -18.99
CA ALA A 27 -4.46 -15.30 -17.65
C ALA A 27 -4.95 -13.84 -17.54
N PRO A 28 -6.17 -13.58 -17.02
CA PRO A 28 -6.61 -12.22 -16.78
C PRO A 28 -5.61 -11.52 -15.86
N PRO A 29 -5.31 -10.23 -16.09
CA PRO A 29 -4.32 -9.52 -15.29
C PRO A 29 -4.73 -9.57 -13.82
N MET A 30 -3.78 -9.94 -12.97
CA MET A 30 -3.95 -10.02 -11.51
C MET A 30 -4.00 -8.61 -10.92
N ILE A 31 -5.14 -7.95 -11.00
CA ILE A 31 -5.33 -6.58 -10.49
C ILE A 31 -6.04 -6.64 -9.14
N TRP A 32 -5.45 -6.00 -8.13
CA TRP A 32 -6.02 -5.84 -6.79
C TRP A 32 -5.89 -4.37 -6.38
N PRO A 33 -6.67 -3.46 -6.99
CA PRO A 33 -6.41 -2.02 -6.95
C PRO A 33 -6.78 -1.38 -5.61
N THR A 34 -7.45 -2.08 -4.70
CA THR A 34 -7.83 -1.56 -3.37
C THR A 34 -7.51 -2.59 -2.30
N GLY A 35 -7.47 -2.19 -1.03
CA GLY A 35 -7.29 -3.13 0.08
C GLY A 35 -8.36 -4.23 0.18
N ARG A 36 -9.47 -4.15 -0.58
CA ARG A 36 -10.51 -5.18 -0.63
C ARG A 36 -10.59 -5.93 -1.96
N GLY A 37 -9.74 -5.65 -2.94
CA GLY A 37 -9.76 -6.30 -4.24
C GLY A 37 -10.23 -5.38 -5.36
N ALA A 38 -10.61 -5.99 -6.48
CA ALA A 38 -11.10 -5.28 -7.64
C ALA A 38 -12.48 -4.68 -7.35
N ASN A 39 -12.76 -3.51 -7.92
CA ASN A 39 -14.08 -2.90 -7.83
C ASN A 39 -15.14 -3.88 -8.39
N GLY A 40 -16.20 -4.13 -7.63
CA GLY A 40 -17.21 -5.14 -7.94
C GLY A 40 -16.87 -6.58 -7.56
N HIS A 41 -15.62 -6.88 -7.19
CA HIS A 41 -15.14 -8.21 -6.80
C HIS A 41 -14.29 -8.12 -5.52
N TYR A 42 -14.97 -8.03 -4.37
CA TYR A 42 -14.33 -7.80 -3.08
C TYR A 42 -14.05 -9.09 -2.32
N GLY A 43 -12.81 -9.25 -1.84
CA GLY A 43 -12.43 -10.37 -0.98
C GLY A 43 -12.30 -11.71 -1.68
N TRP A 44 -12.30 -11.74 -3.01
CA TRP A 44 -12.05 -12.95 -3.79
C TRP A 44 -11.28 -12.62 -5.09
N SER A 45 -10.57 -13.62 -5.60
CA SER A 45 -9.82 -13.53 -6.86
C SER A 45 -10.49 -14.38 -7.94
N THR A 46 -10.45 -13.92 -9.19
CA THR A 46 -10.85 -14.71 -10.35
C THR A 46 -9.88 -15.86 -10.66
N MET A 47 -8.75 -15.97 -9.95
CA MET A 47 -7.92 -17.17 -9.95
C MET A 47 -8.72 -18.35 -9.40
N LEU A 48 -9.18 -19.24 -10.28
CA LEU A 48 -10.02 -20.39 -9.91
C LEU A 48 -9.29 -21.44 -9.05
N HIS A 49 -7.96 -21.51 -9.10
CA HIS A 49 -7.19 -22.55 -8.40
C HIS A 49 -5.92 -21.98 -7.77
N ALA A 50 -5.91 -21.86 -6.44
CA ALA A 50 -4.68 -21.62 -5.70
C ALA A 50 -3.86 -22.92 -5.63
N PRO A 51 -2.53 -22.87 -5.87
CA PRO A 51 -1.67 -24.04 -5.66
C PRO A 51 -1.61 -24.40 -4.18
N PHE A 52 -1.54 -25.69 -3.87
CA PHE A 52 -1.44 -26.19 -2.50
C PHE A 52 0.02 -26.41 -2.04
N ASP A 53 0.98 -26.29 -2.95
CA ASP A 53 2.41 -26.51 -2.74
C ASP A 53 3.21 -25.20 -2.65
N LEU A 54 2.59 -24.17 -2.06
CA LEU A 54 3.18 -22.83 -1.90
C LEU A 54 4.50 -22.89 -1.12
N LYS A 55 5.49 -22.13 -1.62
CA LYS A 55 6.75 -21.85 -0.93
C LYS A 55 6.91 -20.34 -0.78
N LEU A 56 7.60 -19.90 0.28
CA LEU A 56 7.93 -18.50 0.46
C LEU A 56 8.77 -18.02 -0.73
N ALA A 57 8.23 -17.09 -1.53
CA ALA A 57 8.95 -16.50 -2.66
C ALA A 57 9.97 -15.46 -2.17
N TRP A 58 9.49 -14.48 -1.39
CA TRP A 58 10.31 -13.45 -0.77
C TRP A 58 9.60 -12.87 0.45
N SER A 59 10.33 -12.13 1.27
CA SER A 59 9.77 -11.36 2.37
C SER A 59 10.49 -10.02 2.50
N TRP A 60 9.78 -9.03 3.05
CA TRP A 60 10.34 -7.74 3.40
C TRP A 60 10.13 -7.48 4.89
N HIS A 61 11.10 -6.79 5.49
CA HIS A 61 10.95 -6.16 6.80
C HIS A 61 11.52 -4.76 6.74
N HIS A 62 11.00 -3.88 7.59
CA HIS A 62 11.46 -2.50 7.63
C HIS A 62 12.98 -2.43 7.93
N PRO A 63 13.80 -1.66 7.18
CA PRO A 63 15.27 -1.62 7.34
C PRO A 63 15.74 -1.25 8.75
N LYS A 64 14.94 -0.44 9.46
CA LYS A 64 15.18 -0.04 10.86
C LYS A 64 14.66 -1.05 11.90
N GLY A 65 14.19 -2.22 11.47
CA GLY A 65 13.76 -3.33 12.34
C GLY A 65 12.25 -3.59 12.37
N ARG A 66 11.90 -4.79 12.85
CA ARG A 66 10.56 -5.41 12.77
C ARG A 66 9.37 -4.64 13.36
N PHE A 67 9.62 -3.64 14.21
CA PHE A 67 8.57 -2.85 14.88
C PHE A 67 8.65 -1.37 14.55
N HIS A 68 9.37 -1.00 13.49
CA HIS A 68 9.57 0.40 13.15
C HIS A 68 8.32 1.06 12.56
N THR A 69 7.43 0.29 11.94
CA THR A 69 6.21 0.78 11.32
C THR A 69 5.07 -0.22 11.50
N LEU A 70 3.84 0.22 11.24
CA LEU A 70 2.65 -0.60 11.14
C LEU A 70 2.30 -0.74 9.66
N THR A 71 2.12 -1.96 9.19
CA THR A 71 1.65 -2.23 7.82
C THR A 71 0.13 -2.39 7.84
N PHE A 72 -0.57 -1.73 6.92
CA PHE A 72 -2.04 -1.77 6.87
C PHE A 72 -2.56 -2.72 5.80
N GLY A 73 -1.95 -2.73 4.62
CA GLY A 73 -2.39 -3.58 3.53
C GLY A 73 -1.64 -3.34 2.24
N THR A 74 -2.09 -4.02 1.18
CA THR A 74 -1.47 -3.95 -0.13
C THR A 74 -2.50 -3.71 -1.22
N ALA A 75 -2.06 -3.06 -2.30
CA ALA A 75 -2.70 -3.08 -3.60
C ALA A 75 -1.73 -3.68 -4.64
N ILE A 76 -2.27 -4.19 -5.75
CA ILE A 76 -1.52 -4.84 -6.82
C ILE A 76 -1.97 -4.28 -8.17
N ASP A 77 -1.03 -3.82 -8.99
CA ASP A 77 -1.31 -3.33 -10.34
C ASP A 77 -1.36 -4.46 -11.38
N ALA A 78 -1.70 -4.14 -12.62
CA ALA A 78 -1.80 -5.12 -13.70
C ALA A 78 -0.46 -5.78 -14.08
N GLN A 79 0.66 -5.21 -13.66
CA GLN A 79 2.00 -5.79 -13.85
C GLN A 79 2.42 -6.67 -12.67
N GLY A 80 1.58 -6.80 -11.64
CA GLY A 80 1.87 -7.54 -10.42
C GLY A 80 2.77 -6.79 -9.44
N ASN A 81 3.03 -5.49 -9.65
CA ASN A 81 3.76 -4.71 -8.66
C ASN A 81 2.89 -4.52 -7.42
N ILE A 82 3.54 -4.56 -6.26
CA ILE A 82 2.87 -4.55 -4.96
C ILE A 82 3.09 -3.20 -4.31
N PHE A 83 2.00 -2.54 -3.94
CA PHE A 83 1.99 -1.27 -3.25
C PHE A 83 1.69 -1.54 -1.78
N LEU A 84 2.71 -1.55 -0.94
CA LEU A 84 2.61 -1.73 0.50
C LEU A 84 2.28 -0.39 1.17
N SER A 85 1.14 -0.36 1.84
CA SER A 85 0.70 0.75 2.68
C SER A 85 1.15 0.54 4.12
N ALA A 86 1.95 1.46 4.65
CA ALA A 86 2.41 1.46 6.04
C ALA A 86 2.35 2.86 6.66
N ALA A 87 2.32 2.94 7.99
CA ALA A 87 2.14 4.17 8.75
C ALA A 87 3.15 5.27 8.45
N ASP A 88 4.33 4.91 7.97
CA ASP A 88 5.45 5.79 7.68
C ASP A 88 5.64 6.10 6.19
N ALA A 89 5.14 5.23 5.30
CA ALA A 89 5.35 5.36 3.87
C ALA A 89 4.45 4.43 3.04
N ILE A 90 4.26 4.82 1.77
CA ILE A 90 3.86 3.91 0.69
C ILE A 90 5.11 3.39 -0.01
N ARG A 91 5.17 2.08 -0.26
CA ARG A 91 6.30 1.43 -0.95
C ARG A 91 5.80 0.63 -2.13
N LYS A 92 6.47 0.75 -3.28
CA LYS A 92 6.22 -0.11 -4.44
C LYS A 92 7.32 -1.15 -4.56
N PHE A 93 6.91 -2.41 -4.71
CA PHE A 93 7.79 -3.54 -4.97
C PHE A 93 7.49 -4.16 -6.33
N SER A 94 8.53 -4.68 -6.99
CA SER A 94 8.35 -5.58 -8.14
C SER A 94 7.71 -6.90 -7.67
N PRO A 95 7.16 -7.72 -8.58
CA PRO A 95 6.68 -9.06 -8.23
C PRO A 95 7.73 -9.93 -7.53
N ALA A 96 9.03 -9.69 -7.82
CA ALA A 96 10.16 -10.38 -7.23
C ALA A 96 10.57 -9.86 -5.83
N GLY A 97 9.91 -8.81 -5.33
CA GLY A 97 10.18 -8.23 -4.01
C GLY A 97 11.25 -7.14 -3.99
N GLU A 98 11.66 -6.63 -5.15
CA GLU A 98 12.61 -5.52 -5.24
C GLU A 98 11.89 -4.20 -4.94
N LEU A 99 12.43 -3.38 -4.03
CA LEU A 99 11.90 -2.04 -3.77
C LEU A 99 12.16 -1.13 -4.98
N LEU A 100 11.10 -0.68 -5.63
CA LEU A 100 11.16 0.21 -6.80
C LEU A 100 11.15 1.68 -6.40
N TRP A 101 10.28 2.05 -5.45
CA TRP A 101 10.26 3.38 -4.85
C TRP A 101 9.60 3.37 -3.47
N GLU A 102 9.87 4.43 -2.70
CA GLU A 102 9.25 4.71 -1.40
C GLU A 102 8.81 6.19 -1.37
N HIS A 103 7.61 6.44 -0.86
CA HIS A 103 7.10 7.77 -0.55
C HIS A 103 6.84 7.89 0.95
N ALA A 104 7.72 8.59 1.67
CA ALA A 104 7.60 8.80 3.10
C ALA A 104 6.48 9.79 3.42
N THR A 105 5.66 9.49 4.43
CA THR A 105 4.53 10.34 4.85
C THR A 105 4.81 11.10 6.15
N LEU A 106 5.89 10.76 6.85
CA LEU A 106 6.31 11.42 8.09
C LEU A 106 6.54 12.94 7.90
N PRO A 107 6.20 13.78 8.88
CA PRO A 107 5.77 13.46 10.24
C PRO A 107 4.28 13.09 10.36
N ALA A 108 3.50 13.15 9.28
CA ALA A 108 2.15 12.61 9.28
C ALA A 108 2.19 11.08 9.24
N SER A 109 1.14 10.44 9.74
CA SER A 109 0.98 9.00 9.59
C SER A 109 -0.04 8.74 8.49
N MET A 110 0.18 7.70 7.71
CA MET A 110 -0.81 7.23 6.75
C MET A 110 -1.72 6.20 7.43
N PRO A 111 -3.03 6.46 7.58
CA PRO A 111 -3.91 5.62 8.38
C PRO A 111 -4.73 4.61 7.55
N ASP A 112 -4.38 4.40 6.28
CA ASP A 112 -5.22 3.68 5.32
C ASP A 112 -4.45 2.65 4.47
N VAL A 113 -5.21 1.91 3.65
CA VAL A 113 -4.67 1.21 2.49
C VAL A 113 -4.95 2.04 1.24
N ALA A 114 -3.90 2.31 0.47
CA ALA A 114 -3.98 3.09 -0.75
C ALA A 114 -4.81 2.39 -1.85
N ALA A 115 -5.43 3.20 -2.72
CA ALA A 115 -6.14 2.74 -3.92
C ALA A 115 -5.35 3.07 -5.19
N LEU A 116 -5.50 2.24 -6.22
CA LEU A 116 -4.90 2.41 -7.54
C LEU A 116 -6.00 2.74 -8.55
N LEU A 117 -5.82 3.81 -9.32
CA LEU A 117 -6.69 4.16 -10.44
C LEU A 117 -5.89 4.96 -11.48
N ASP A 118 -5.99 4.58 -12.75
CA ASP A 118 -5.48 5.33 -13.91
C ASP A 118 -4.02 5.82 -13.77
N GLY A 119 -3.13 4.95 -13.29
CA GLY A 119 -1.70 5.27 -13.17
C GLY A 119 -1.32 6.06 -11.92
N ALA A 120 -2.25 6.26 -10.99
CA ALA A 120 -2.03 6.95 -9.73
C ALA A 120 -2.38 6.09 -8.50
N VAL A 121 -1.69 6.39 -7.40
CA VAL A 121 -1.89 5.84 -6.06
C VAL A 121 -2.55 6.92 -5.20
N TYR A 122 -3.70 6.62 -4.61
CA TYR A 122 -4.47 7.56 -3.80
C TYR A 122 -4.48 7.12 -2.35
N SER A 123 -4.24 8.06 -1.45
CA SER A 123 -4.22 7.81 0.00
C SER A 123 -4.45 9.14 0.74
N CYS A 124 -4.51 9.07 2.06
CA CYS A 124 -4.61 10.22 2.94
C CYS A 124 -3.66 10.11 4.13
N ASP A 125 -3.49 11.21 4.85
CA ASP A 125 -2.67 11.24 6.07
C ASP A 125 -3.40 11.82 7.27
N THR A 126 -2.84 11.59 8.47
CA THR A 126 -3.39 12.08 9.73
C THR A 126 -3.40 13.60 9.84
N HIS A 127 -2.65 14.30 8.99
CA HIS A 127 -2.71 15.75 8.84
C HIS A 127 -3.82 16.18 7.89
N GLY A 128 -4.77 15.31 7.56
CA GLY A 128 -5.96 15.68 6.80
C GLY A 128 -5.71 16.05 5.35
N ARG A 129 -4.60 15.57 4.78
CA ARG A 129 -4.37 15.64 3.34
C ARG A 129 -4.92 14.37 2.68
N VAL A 130 -5.57 14.53 1.54
CA VAL A 130 -5.76 13.47 0.55
C VAL A 130 -4.79 13.79 -0.59
N PHE A 131 -4.13 12.79 -1.13
CA PHE A 131 -3.09 13.00 -2.14
C PHE A 131 -3.08 11.88 -3.18
N ALA A 132 -2.50 12.19 -4.33
CA ALA A 132 -2.22 11.24 -5.38
C ALA A 132 -0.73 11.19 -5.69
N LEU A 133 -0.20 10.00 -5.90
CA LEU A 133 1.16 9.74 -6.34
C LEU A 133 1.17 9.05 -7.70
N SER A 134 2.18 9.30 -8.52
CA SER A 134 2.44 8.51 -9.73
C SER A 134 2.73 7.06 -9.35
N MET A 135 2.02 6.10 -9.93
CA MET A 135 2.32 4.67 -9.75
C MET A 135 3.71 4.28 -10.26
N GLU A 136 4.21 5.00 -11.26
CA GLU A 136 5.53 4.75 -11.85
C GLU A 136 6.64 5.24 -10.94
N THR A 137 6.53 6.47 -10.43
CA THR A 137 7.66 7.16 -9.79
C THR A 137 7.52 7.39 -8.29
N GLY A 138 6.33 7.21 -7.72
CA GLY A 138 6.02 7.56 -6.32
C GLY A 138 6.00 9.07 -6.02
N ARG A 139 6.14 9.91 -7.05
CA ARG A 139 6.09 11.37 -6.91
C ARG A 139 4.66 11.86 -6.78
N GLU A 140 4.46 12.86 -5.94
CA GLU A 140 3.16 13.50 -5.77
C GLU A 140 2.69 14.15 -7.08
N LEU A 141 1.46 13.83 -7.47
CA LEU A 141 0.74 14.44 -8.59
C LEU A 141 -0.08 15.64 -8.10
N TRP A 142 -0.75 15.47 -6.96
CA TRP A 142 -1.50 16.52 -6.26
C TRP A 142 -1.67 16.17 -4.78
N SER A 143 -1.97 17.19 -3.96
CA SER A 143 -2.34 17.06 -2.56
C SER A 143 -3.36 18.13 -2.16
N THR A 144 -4.47 17.71 -1.57
CA THR A 144 -5.57 18.58 -1.13
C THR A 144 -5.77 18.44 0.38
N LYS A 145 -5.68 19.56 1.10
CA LYS A 145 -5.99 19.65 2.54
C LYS A 145 -7.51 19.72 2.70
N VAL A 146 -8.12 18.66 3.21
CA VAL A 146 -9.58 18.54 3.28
C VAL A 146 -10.17 18.78 4.66
N CYS A 147 -9.36 18.59 5.71
CA CYS A 147 -9.74 18.83 7.11
C CYS A 147 -8.50 18.97 7.99
N ASP A 148 -8.68 19.26 9.28
CA ASP A 148 -7.54 19.45 10.20
C ASP A 148 -6.83 18.15 10.57
N GLY A 149 -7.55 17.03 10.56
CA GLY A 149 -6.94 15.71 10.75
C GLY A 149 -7.85 14.55 10.38
N ILE A 150 -7.23 13.41 10.12
CA ILE A 150 -7.87 12.12 9.85
C ILE A 150 -7.40 11.15 10.92
N ASN A 151 -8.32 10.36 11.47
CA ASN A 151 -7.99 9.42 12.54
C ASN A 151 -7.27 8.17 12.00
N LEU A 152 -6.56 7.45 12.88
CA LEU A 152 -5.79 6.25 12.51
C LEU A 152 -6.65 5.06 12.07
N ASP A 153 -7.93 5.01 12.45
CA ASP A 153 -8.87 3.97 12.03
C ASP A 153 -9.55 4.34 10.71
N ASN A 154 -8.74 4.61 9.68
CA ASN A 154 -9.23 5.05 8.36
C ASN A 154 -9.10 3.93 7.33
N GLY A 155 -9.88 2.86 7.50
CA GLY A 155 -9.76 1.60 6.75
C GLY A 155 -9.22 1.69 5.30
N PHE A 156 -10.04 2.13 4.35
CA PHE A 156 -9.69 2.12 2.92
C PHE A 156 -10.07 3.42 2.23
N VAL A 157 -9.10 4.09 1.60
CA VAL A 157 -9.40 5.00 0.49
C VAL A 157 -9.85 4.16 -0.69
N THR A 158 -10.86 4.62 -1.42
CA THR A 158 -11.35 3.94 -2.62
C THR A 158 -11.34 4.91 -3.79
N ALA A 159 -10.88 4.46 -4.94
CA ALA A 159 -10.88 5.23 -6.17
C ALA A 159 -11.60 4.44 -7.27
N HIS A 160 -12.56 5.08 -7.94
CA HIS A 160 -13.28 4.51 -9.08
C HIS A 160 -13.94 5.60 -9.91
N ASP A 161 -14.03 5.42 -11.23
CA ASP A 161 -14.70 6.34 -12.17
C ASP A 161 -14.33 7.82 -11.96
N GLY A 162 -13.04 8.08 -11.77
CA GLY A 162 -12.51 9.43 -11.57
C GLY A 162 -12.81 10.07 -10.21
N VAL A 163 -13.34 9.32 -9.24
CA VAL A 163 -13.63 9.81 -7.88
C VAL A 163 -12.81 9.07 -6.85
N VAL A 164 -12.24 9.83 -5.91
CA VAL A 164 -11.52 9.33 -4.73
C VAL A 164 -12.37 9.61 -3.49
N LEU A 165 -12.67 8.57 -2.71
CA LEU A 165 -13.40 8.66 -1.46
C LEU A 165 -12.48 8.39 -0.27
N ALA A 166 -12.50 9.31 0.69
CA ALA A 166 -11.81 9.18 1.97
C ALA A 166 -12.75 9.50 3.13
N ALA A 167 -12.67 8.75 4.23
CA ALA A 167 -13.28 9.18 5.48
C ALA A 167 -12.36 10.19 6.19
N THR A 168 -12.96 11.25 6.72
CA THR A 168 -12.27 12.47 7.13
C THR A 168 -12.88 13.10 8.38
N ASP A 169 -12.32 14.25 8.78
CA ASP A 169 -12.82 15.10 9.84
C ASP A 169 -12.82 14.38 11.20
N SER A 170 -11.60 14.09 11.69
CA SER A 170 -11.39 13.44 12.98
C SER A 170 -11.89 14.30 14.14
N ARG A 171 -12.78 13.75 14.95
CA ARG A 171 -13.25 14.35 16.21
C ARG A 171 -13.53 13.29 17.24
N GLU A 172 -12.94 13.45 18.43
CA GLU A 172 -13.10 12.51 19.56
C GLU A 172 -12.67 11.08 19.16
N GLY A 173 -11.60 10.96 18.37
CA GLY A 173 -11.05 9.68 17.95
C GLY A 173 -11.91 8.93 16.92
N ARG A 174 -12.69 9.63 16.09
CA ARG A 174 -13.50 9.06 15.01
C ARG A 174 -13.55 10.00 13.82
N ASN A 175 -13.56 9.46 12.61
CA ASN A 175 -13.87 10.21 11.39
C ASN A 175 -15.39 10.44 11.33
N ARG A 176 -15.83 11.66 10.97
CA ARG A 176 -17.26 12.05 10.97
C ARG A 176 -17.80 12.42 9.61
N ALA A 177 -16.95 12.48 8.60
CA ALA A 177 -17.34 12.80 7.24
C ALA A 177 -16.72 11.82 6.25
N VAL A 178 -17.28 11.81 5.04
CA VAL A 178 -16.67 11.23 3.85
C VAL A 178 -16.58 12.35 2.83
N ARG A 179 -15.45 12.45 2.14
CA ARG A 179 -15.23 13.42 1.07
C ARG A 179 -14.91 12.70 -0.22
N GLY A 180 -15.51 13.21 -1.30
CA GLY A 180 -15.22 12.83 -2.67
C GLY A 180 -14.36 13.90 -3.33
N LEU A 181 -13.28 13.47 -3.96
CA LEU A 181 -12.32 14.30 -4.67
C LEU A 181 -12.27 13.83 -6.12
N ASN A 182 -11.97 14.75 -7.04
CA ASN A 182 -11.72 14.36 -8.42
C ASN A 182 -10.32 13.74 -8.49
N ALA A 183 -10.22 12.55 -9.09
CA ALA A 183 -8.98 11.80 -9.19
C ALA A 183 -7.88 12.57 -9.93
N THR A 184 -8.24 13.44 -10.88
CA THR A 184 -7.25 14.15 -11.71
C THR A 184 -6.61 15.35 -11.02
N ASP A 185 -7.33 16.05 -10.16
CA ASP A 185 -6.93 17.36 -9.65
C ASP A 185 -7.24 17.63 -8.16
N GLY A 186 -7.89 16.69 -7.46
CA GLY A 186 -8.07 16.72 -6.00
C GLY A 186 -9.25 17.55 -5.52
#